data_AF-A0A9P8P7R3-F1
#
_entry.id   AF-A0A9P8P7R3-F1
#
_cell.length_a   1.000
_cell.length_b   1.000
_cell.length_c   1.000
_cell.angle_alpha   90.00
_cell.angle_beta   90.00
_cell.angle_gamma   90.00
#
_symmetry.space_group_name_H-M   'P 1'
#
loop_
_entity.id
_entity.type
_entity.pdbx_description
1 polymer ?
#
loop_
_entity_poly.entity_id
_entity_poly.type
_entity_poly.pdbx_seq_one_letter_code
_entity_poly.pdbx_strand_id
1 'polypeptide(L)'
;MSKPFLRHFEQGVLSSNYDLAKDALNLAVRNSYWTSSRERIMSQFVVYQTEKGSSKSDLGMIIPQVVPMGTITRRAVENTWLTASNAKASRLGSELKAMIQAPPGYCFVGADVDSEELWVASLVGDSVFKIHGGTAIGWMTLEGTKNEGTDLHSKTAKILGISRNDAKVFNYGRIYGAGVKFATSLLKKFNPSLSEEAARKTAIELYAATKGMSEKVSKRKMWFGGSESIVFNRLETIAEQSQPKTPVLGAGITSALQKKNLNSNTFLPSRINWAIQSSGVDYLHLLVISMEYLLKRYKLDARLSITVHDEIRYLAKEEDKYKCAMVLQIANLWTRAMFCHQLGIDEVPQSCAFFSAVDIDHVLRKEVDLDCRTPSNPTAISPGEALSIYDLLAKKEIQELLASVDEDKLLEYAVPQEAKPTELLDKDLIGPNKSLFIKMQIATSQKEFNEHKNIFLRNKRRGTQSLDEYKNTYEKQEILQGSFGDVSFDAIQDMIDGLEMYKETKKTKQAKKTAKVNDEKTETELGSEPAVSNVPEEETKSEINYPLREMTRFKPKHRPMFR
;
A
#
# COMPACT_ATOMS: atom_id res chain seq x y z
N MET A 1 20.65 9.64 25.29
CA MET A 1 20.00 8.46 24.67
C MET A 1 19.78 8.70 23.20
N SER A 2 20.08 7.74 22.33
CA SER A 2 19.78 7.88 20.90
C SER A 2 18.35 7.40 20.58
N LYS A 3 17.65 8.14 19.71
CA LYS A 3 16.25 7.88 19.30
C LYS A 3 15.96 6.42 18.87
N PRO A 4 16.86 5.68 18.20
CA PRO A 4 16.57 4.32 17.73
C PRO A 4 16.25 3.30 18.84
N PHE A 5 16.76 3.50 20.05
CA PHE A 5 16.56 2.55 21.16
C PHE A 5 15.26 2.79 21.93
N LEU A 6 14.57 3.92 21.74
CA LEU A 6 13.35 4.26 22.47
C LEU A 6 12.26 3.18 22.33
N ARG A 7 12.10 2.58 21.14
CA ARG A 7 11.14 1.48 20.92
C ARG A 7 11.43 0.26 21.79
N HIS A 8 12.70 -0.07 22.01
CA HIS A 8 13.10 -1.23 22.82
C HIS A 8 12.85 -0.98 24.31
N PHE A 9 12.97 0.27 24.78
CA PHE A 9 12.56 0.66 26.12
C PHE A 9 11.02 0.64 26.27
N GLU A 10 10.26 1.15 25.29
CA GLU A 10 8.79 1.07 25.29
C GLU A 10 8.29 -0.39 25.34
N GLN A 11 9.01 -1.31 24.68
CA GLN A 11 8.70 -2.74 24.65
C GLN A 11 9.25 -3.51 25.87
N GLY A 12 9.98 -2.85 26.77
CA GLY A 12 10.60 -3.50 27.93
C GLY A 12 11.81 -4.40 27.62
N VAL A 13 12.28 -4.41 26.36
CA VAL A 13 13.47 -5.18 25.92
C VAL A 13 14.76 -4.58 26.50
N LEU A 14 14.80 -3.26 26.62
CA LEU A 14 15.87 -2.55 27.34
C LEU A 14 15.28 -1.93 28.60
N SER A 15 15.99 -2.04 29.73
CA SER A 15 15.62 -1.44 31.01
C SER A 15 16.87 -1.06 31.80
N SER A 16 16.70 -0.36 32.91
CA SER A 16 17.74 -0.17 33.92
C SER A 16 17.43 -1.00 35.17
N ASN A 17 18.48 -1.40 35.88
CA ASN A 17 18.39 -2.05 37.20
C ASN A 17 18.20 -1.02 38.33
N TYR A 18 18.33 0.27 38.05
CA TYR A 18 18.13 1.34 39.03
C TYR A 18 16.79 2.04 38.77
N ASP A 19 15.95 2.15 39.80
CA ASP A 19 14.60 2.72 39.69
C ASP A 19 14.61 4.17 39.20
N LEU A 20 15.50 5.00 39.75
CA LEU A 20 15.66 6.40 39.30
C LEU A 20 16.03 6.50 37.82
N ALA A 21 16.90 5.61 37.33
CA ALA A 21 17.27 5.60 35.92
C ALA A 21 16.10 5.11 35.06
N LYS A 22 15.33 4.13 35.52
CA LYS A 22 14.11 3.66 34.85
C LYS A 22 13.07 4.79 34.72
N ASP A 23 12.89 5.57 35.77
CA ASP A 23 11.98 6.72 35.75
C ASP A 23 12.46 7.82 34.80
N ALA A 24 13.76 8.14 34.82
CA ALA A 24 14.34 9.09 33.87
C ALA A 24 14.22 8.62 32.41
N LEU A 25 14.40 7.32 32.15
CA LEU A 25 14.21 6.71 30.84
C LEU A 25 12.75 6.81 30.38
N ASN A 26 11.80 6.48 31.26
CA ASN A 26 10.37 6.61 30.99
C ASN A 26 9.97 8.06 30.67
N LEU A 27 10.49 9.02 31.43
CA LEU A 27 10.27 10.45 31.18
C LEU A 27 10.83 10.87 29.82
N ALA A 28 12.04 10.43 29.48
CA ALA A 28 12.66 10.74 28.19
C ALA A 28 11.87 10.15 27.00
N VAL A 29 11.36 8.93 27.14
CA VAL A 29 10.49 8.29 26.15
C VAL A 29 9.19 9.09 25.98
N ARG A 30 8.52 9.44 27.09
CA ARG A 30 7.28 10.22 27.12
C ARG A 30 7.41 11.58 26.42
N ASN A 31 8.54 12.26 26.62
CA ASN A 31 8.80 13.60 26.08
C ASN A 31 9.39 13.60 24.66
N SER A 32 9.85 12.46 24.16
CA SER A 32 10.58 12.38 22.89
C SER A 32 9.81 12.96 21.70
N TYR A 33 8.50 12.70 21.62
CA TYR A 33 7.63 13.23 20.58
C TYR A 33 7.51 14.76 20.69
N TRP A 34 7.14 15.26 21.88
CA TRP A 34 7.01 16.68 22.16
C TRP A 34 8.26 17.47 21.81
N THR A 35 9.45 17.00 22.22
CA THR A 35 10.72 17.66 21.91
C THR A 35 10.94 17.83 20.41
N SER A 36 10.47 16.89 19.58
CA SER A 36 10.61 16.97 18.12
C SER A 36 9.51 17.74 17.40
N SER A 37 8.37 17.98 18.06
CA SER A 37 7.18 18.55 17.43
C SER A 37 6.83 19.94 17.97
N ARG A 38 7.24 20.29 19.19
CA ARG A 38 6.90 21.53 19.89
C ARG A 38 7.08 22.78 19.04
N GLU A 39 8.27 22.96 18.43
CA GLU A 39 8.54 24.17 17.65
C GLU A 39 7.57 24.32 16.48
N ARG A 40 7.33 23.21 15.76
CA ARG A 40 6.41 23.16 14.62
C ARG A 40 4.94 23.38 15.04
N ILE A 41 4.55 22.89 16.22
CA ILE A 41 3.21 23.10 16.80
C ILE A 41 3.02 24.56 17.22
N MET A 42 4.02 25.16 17.87
CA MET A 42 3.93 26.53 18.37
C MET A 42 4.04 27.58 17.26
N SER A 43 4.65 27.24 16.12
CA SER A 43 4.81 28.13 14.97
C SER A 43 3.65 28.04 13.96
N GLN A 44 2.52 27.44 14.33
CA GLN A 44 1.38 27.32 13.43
C GLN A 44 0.78 28.70 13.11
N PHE A 45 0.27 28.85 11.89
CA PHE A 45 -0.37 30.10 11.47
C PHE A 45 -1.82 30.12 11.96
N VAL A 46 -2.06 30.82 13.07
CA VAL A 46 -3.37 30.92 13.73
C VAL A 46 -4.01 32.27 13.43
N VAL A 47 -5.27 32.24 13.00
CA VAL A 47 -6.08 33.44 12.75
C VAL A 47 -7.32 33.37 13.63
N TYR A 48 -7.59 34.44 14.37
CA TYR A 48 -8.78 34.57 15.19
C TYR A 48 -9.83 35.43 14.50
N GLN A 49 -11.10 35.12 14.75
CA GLN A 49 -12.18 35.98 14.30
C GLN A 49 -12.05 37.34 14.98
N THR A 50 -11.95 38.39 14.18
CA THR A 50 -11.95 39.77 14.67
C THR A 50 -13.35 40.34 14.44
N GLU A 51 -14.14 40.45 15.51
CA GLU A 51 -15.34 41.27 15.43
C GLU A 51 -14.92 42.74 15.45
N LYS A 52 -15.57 43.57 14.62
CA LYS A 52 -15.37 45.02 14.65
C LYS A 52 -15.80 45.55 16.02
N GLY A 53 -14.84 45.76 16.92
CA GLY A 53 -15.02 46.49 18.19
C GLY A 53 -15.10 45.64 19.46
N SER A 54 -14.88 44.31 19.41
CA SER A 54 -14.82 43.48 20.63
C SER A 54 -13.44 42.86 20.87
N SER A 55 -13.12 42.61 22.14
CA SER A 55 -11.92 41.91 22.59
C SER A 55 -11.96 40.45 22.11
N LYS A 56 -10.93 40.02 21.36
CA LYS A 56 -10.60 38.64 20.92
C LYS A 56 -11.74 37.61 21.05
N SER A 57 -12.36 37.23 19.92
CA SER A 57 -13.21 36.04 19.86
C SER A 57 -12.41 34.78 20.23
N ASP A 58 -13.03 33.87 20.98
CA ASP A 58 -12.48 32.54 21.28
C ASP A 58 -12.44 31.64 20.04
N LEU A 59 -13.10 32.03 18.94
CA LEU A 59 -13.10 31.30 17.69
C LEU A 59 -11.85 31.63 16.85
N GLY A 60 -10.97 30.64 16.72
CA GLY A 60 -9.80 30.71 15.85
C GLY A 60 -9.74 29.55 14.87
N MET A 61 -8.97 29.74 13.79
CA MET A 61 -8.64 28.69 12.83
C MET A 61 -7.13 28.62 12.62
N ILE A 62 -6.63 27.42 12.41
CA ILE A 62 -5.26 27.18 11.96
C ILE A 62 -5.29 27.02 10.45
N ILE A 63 -4.48 27.77 9.74
CA ILE A 63 -4.31 27.61 8.30
C ILE A 63 -3.02 26.81 8.08
N PRO A 64 -3.12 25.51 7.75
CA PRO A 64 -1.93 24.69 7.55
C PRO A 64 -1.22 25.15 6.26
N GLN A 65 0.11 25.21 6.31
CA GLN A 65 0.95 25.61 5.17
C GLN A 65 1.21 24.43 4.23
N VAL A 66 0.12 23.80 3.77
CA VAL A 66 0.19 22.63 2.90
C VAL A 66 0.68 23.04 1.53
N VAL A 67 1.79 22.45 1.09
CA VAL A 67 2.29 22.60 -0.29
C VAL A 67 1.74 21.43 -1.11
N PRO A 68 0.74 21.65 -1.98
CA PRO A 68 0.25 20.61 -2.87
C PRO A 68 1.36 20.19 -3.83
N MET A 69 1.42 18.91 -4.18
CA MET A 69 2.45 18.35 -5.06
C MET A 69 3.91 18.63 -4.65
N GLY A 70 4.17 18.74 -3.34
CA GLY A 70 5.51 19.03 -2.84
C GLY A 70 6.53 17.88 -2.95
N THR A 71 6.07 16.64 -3.14
CA THR A 71 6.96 15.50 -3.42
C THR A 71 7.02 15.15 -4.91
N ILE A 72 8.03 14.36 -5.30
CA ILE A 72 8.11 13.74 -6.64
C ILE A 72 6.86 12.90 -6.97
N THR A 73 6.24 12.31 -5.95
CA THR A 73 5.00 11.52 -6.08
C THR A 73 3.75 12.37 -6.08
N ARG A 74 3.88 13.70 -6.13
CA ARG A 74 2.80 14.70 -6.06
C ARG A 74 2.03 14.71 -4.74
N ARG A 75 2.53 14.03 -3.70
CA ARG A 75 1.95 14.14 -2.37
C ARG A 75 2.16 15.54 -1.83
N ALA A 76 1.19 16.00 -1.06
CA ALA A 76 1.32 17.23 -0.31
C ALA A 76 2.43 17.10 0.74
N VAL A 77 3.10 18.21 1.04
CA VAL A 77 4.07 18.29 2.13
C VAL A 77 3.68 19.41 3.09
N GLU A 78 3.75 19.07 4.37
CA GLU A 78 3.49 19.96 5.49
C GLU A 78 4.14 19.28 6.70
N ASN A 79 4.76 20.07 7.56
CA ASN A 79 5.71 19.61 8.56
C ASN A 79 5.08 19.28 9.93
N THR A 80 3.80 19.58 10.16
CA THR A 80 3.09 19.35 11.43
C THR A 80 1.95 18.36 11.24
N TRP A 81 0.86 18.78 10.61
CA TRP A 81 -0.39 18.06 10.42
C TRP A 81 -0.23 16.80 9.57
N LEU A 82 0.56 16.85 8.49
CA LEU A 82 0.84 15.67 7.65
C LEU A 82 1.84 14.69 8.29
N THR A 83 2.38 15.02 9.46
CA THR A 83 3.27 14.14 10.23
C THR A 83 2.77 13.86 11.65
N ALA A 84 1.59 14.38 11.99
CA ALA A 84 1.01 14.28 13.32
C ALA A 84 0.66 12.81 13.60
N SER A 85 1.16 12.30 14.73
CA SER A 85 0.85 10.94 15.17
C SER A 85 -0.56 10.84 15.72
N ASN A 86 -1.09 9.62 15.80
CA ASN A 86 -2.25 9.33 16.62
C ASN A 86 -1.92 9.47 18.11
N ALA A 87 -2.95 9.70 18.92
CA ALA A 87 -2.84 9.77 20.37
C ALA A 87 -2.26 8.47 20.93
N LYS A 88 -1.29 8.61 21.84
CA LYS A 88 -0.70 7.49 22.58
C LYS A 88 -0.64 7.86 24.05
N ALA A 89 -1.22 7.02 24.91
CA ALA A 89 -1.27 7.24 26.36
C ALA A 89 0.11 7.46 27.00
N SER A 90 1.18 6.93 26.39
CA SER A 90 2.55 7.07 26.87
C SER A 90 3.30 8.27 26.30
N ARG A 91 2.73 9.11 25.41
CA ARG A 91 3.47 10.18 24.72
C ARG A 91 2.81 11.54 24.86
N LEU A 92 3.58 12.49 25.39
CA LEU A 92 3.17 13.88 25.57
C LEU A 92 2.89 14.56 24.22
N GLY A 93 1.73 15.20 24.09
CA GLY A 93 1.31 15.98 22.91
C GLY A 93 0.97 15.15 21.68
N SER A 94 0.91 13.82 21.80
CA SER A 94 0.58 12.92 20.68
C SER A 94 -0.88 13.03 20.23
N GLU A 95 -1.75 13.60 21.07
CA GLU A 95 -3.17 13.89 20.84
C GLU A 95 -3.43 15.17 20.03
N LEU A 96 -2.39 15.83 19.49
CA LEU A 96 -2.49 17.13 18.81
C LEU A 96 -3.68 17.25 17.84
N LYS A 97 -3.92 16.22 17.02
CA LYS A 97 -5.03 16.23 16.05
C LYS A 97 -6.37 16.44 16.78
N ALA A 98 -6.60 15.74 17.88
CA ALA A 98 -7.86 15.75 18.63
C ALA A 98 -8.11 17.07 19.38
N MET A 99 -7.11 17.96 19.48
CA MET A 99 -7.29 19.30 20.01
C MET A 99 -7.92 20.26 18.99
N ILE A 100 -7.99 19.86 17.71
CA ILE A 100 -8.70 20.62 16.68
C ILE A 100 -10.19 20.26 16.76
N GLN A 101 -10.97 21.25 17.14
CA GLN A 101 -12.42 21.14 17.30
C GLN A 101 -13.13 21.83 16.13
N ALA A 102 -14.25 21.25 15.70
CA ALA A 102 -15.14 21.89 14.76
C ALA A 102 -15.80 23.12 15.42
N PRO A 103 -16.04 24.22 14.68
CA PRO A 103 -16.79 25.36 15.20
C PRO A 103 -18.23 24.96 15.57
N PRO A 104 -18.90 25.71 16.47
CA PRO A 104 -20.28 25.42 16.85
C PRO A 104 -21.21 25.29 15.63
N GLY A 105 -22.02 24.23 15.60
CA GLY A 105 -22.93 23.92 14.49
C GLY A 105 -22.30 23.14 13.33
N TYR A 106 -21.03 22.75 13.45
CA TYR A 106 -20.33 21.94 12.47
C TYR A 106 -19.67 20.71 13.12
N CYS A 107 -19.38 19.71 12.31
CA CYS A 107 -18.58 18.54 12.66
C CYS A 107 -17.62 18.18 11.52
N PHE A 108 -16.64 17.35 11.82
CA PHE A 108 -15.81 16.71 10.82
C PHE A 108 -16.50 15.46 10.29
N VAL A 109 -16.55 15.32 8.98
CA VAL A 109 -17.01 14.12 8.28
C VAL A 109 -15.88 13.63 7.39
N GLY A 110 -15.48 12.37 7.48
CA GLY A 110 -14.45 11.87 6.58
C GLY A 110 -14.14 10.40 6.73
N ALA A 111 -13.20 9.91 5.95
CA ALA A 111 -12.86 8.48 5.95
C ALA A 111 -11.38 8.27 5.60
N ASP A 112 -10.91 7.07 5.90
CA ASP A 112 -9.60 6.53 5.51
C ASP A 112 -9.79 5.53 4.37
N VAL A 113 -9.02 5.66 3.29
CA VAL A 113 -9.12 4.71 2.15
C VAL A 113 -8.36 3.43 2.51
N ASP A 114 -9.10 2.35 2.78
CA ASP A 114 -8.49 1.07 3.15
C ASP A 114 -7.53 0.54 2.08
N SER A 115 -6.27 0.37 2.50
CA SER A 115 -5.20 -0.25 1.71
C SER A 115 -5.08 0.31 0.29
N GLU A 116 -5.25 1.63 0.14
CA GLU A 116 -5.31 2.34 -1.15
C GLU A 116 -4.22 1.88 -2.12
N GLU A 117 -2.95 2.04 -1.74
CA GLU A 117 -1.81 1.72 -2.60
C GLU A 117 -1.74 0.23 -2.98
N LEU A 118 -2.15 -0.66 -2.07
CA LEU A 118 -2.16 -2.09 -2.30
C LEU A 118 -3.28 -2.48 -3.29
N TRP A 119 -4.46 -1.89 -3.15
CA TRP A 119 -5.56 -2.08 -4.10
C TRP A 119 -5.18 -1.56 -5.49
N VAL A 120 -4.53 -0.39 -5.58
CA VAL A 120 -4.06 0.11 -6.88
C VAL A 120 -3.04 -0.84 -7.50
N ALA A 121 -2.09 -1.36 -6.72
CA ALA A 121 -1.11 -2.33 -7.22
C ALA A 121 -1.80 -3.63 -7.70
N SER A 122 -2.80 -4.10 -6.95
CA SER A 122 -3.64 -5.23 -7.29
C SER A 122 -4.36 -5.02 -8.63
N LEU A 123 -5.05 -3.89 -8.78
CA LEU A 123 -5.82 -3.53 -9.97
C LEU A 123 -4.93 -3.37 -11.20
N VAL A 124 -3.74 -2.78 -11.04
CA VAL A 124 -2.74 -2.71 -12.11
C VAL A 124 -2.31 -4.11 -12.56
N GLY A 125 -2.11 -5.05 -11.63
CA GLY A 125 -1.82 -6.45 -11.96
C GLY A 125 -2.94 -7.14 -12.72
N ASP A 126 -4.14 -7.05 -12.16
CA ASP A 126 -5.38 -7.65 -12.69
C ASP A 126 -5.77 -7.09 -14.07
N SER A 127 -5.36 -5.85 -14.38
CA SER A 127 -5.55 -5.24 -15.70
C SER A 127 -4.97 -6.04 -16.87
N VAL A 128 -4.00 -6.93 -16.62
CA VAL A 128 -3.44 -7.83 -17.64
C VAL A 128 -4.48 -8.84 -18.13
N PHE A 129 -5.33 -9.30 -17.21
CA PHE A 129 -6.41 -10.26 -17.47
C PHE A 129 -7.75 -9.60 -17.73
N LYS A 130 -7.88 -8.30 -17.40
CA LYS A 130 -9.14 -7.54 -17.49
C LYS A 130 -10.25 -8.14 -16.60
N ILE A 131 -9.86 -8.78 -15.50
CA ILE A 131 -10.75 -9.32 -14.48
C ILE A 131 -10.17 -9.02 -13.10
N HIS A 132 -11.03 -8.70 -12.14
CA HIS A 132 -10.64 -8.62 -10.73
C HIS A 132 -10.21 -9.99 -10.22
N GLY A 133 -9.15 -10.05 -9.43
CA GLY A 133 -8.68 -11.30 -8.83
C GLY A 133 -7.89 -12.21 -9.76
N GLY A 134 -7.57 -11.74 -10.98
CA GLY A 134 -6.80 -12.52 -11.96
C GLY A 134 -5.35 -12.80 -11.53
N THR A 135 -4.79 -11.99 -10.62
CA THR A 135 -3.46 -12.21 -10.03
C THR A 135 -3.56 -12.70 -8.59
N ALA A 136 -2.48 -13.29 -8.05
CA ALA A 136 -2.48 -13.70 -6.65
C ALA A 136 -2.64 -12.51 -5.68
N ILE A 137 -2.12 -11.32 -6.02
CA ILE A 137 -2.35 -10.09 -5.24
C ILE A 137 -3.82 -9.67 -5.36
N GLY A 138 -4.38 -9.70 -6.58
CA GLY A 138 -5.80 -9.61 -6.89
C GLY A 138 -6.65 -10.40 -5.91
N TRP A 139 -6.46 -11.72 -5.96
CA TRP A 139 -7.20 -12.68 -5.15
C TRP A 139 -7.05 -12.41 -3.65
N MET A 140 -5.82 -12.20 -3.16
CA MET A 140 -5.57 -11.93 -1.75
C MET A 140 -6.16 -10.60 -1.27
N THR A 141 -6.37 -9.62 -2.16
CA THR A 141 -6.96 -8.32 -1.81
C THR A 141 -8.48 -8.38 -1.80
N LEU A 142 -9.09 -9.21 -2.65
CA LEU A 142 -10.54 -9.36 -2.76
C LEU A 142 -11.14 -10.32 -1.72
N GLU A 143 -10.54 -11.51 -1.58
CA GLU A 143 -11.06 -12.60 -0.74
C GLU A 143 -10.24 -12.79 0.55
N GLY A 144 -9.07 -12.15 0.66
CA GLY A 144 -8.20 -12.34 1.81
C GLY A 144 -8.74 -11.66 3.07
N THR A 145 -9.01 -12.45 4.11
CA THR A 145 -9.45 -11.93 5.41
C THR A 145 -8.31 -11.96 6.43
N LYS A 146 -8.31 -10.96 7.32
CA LYS A 146 -7.39 -10.90 8.47
C LYS A 146 -7.64 -12.05 9.44
N ASN A 147 -8.91 -12.38 9.67
CA ASN A 147 -9.32 -13.37 10.68
C ASN A 147 -8.91 -14.79 10.28
N GLU A 148 -8.98 -15.14 8.99
CA GLU A 148 -8.55 -16.47 8.50
C GLU A 148 -7.05 -16.52 8.18
N GLY A 149 -6.34 -15.39 8.33
CA GLY A 149 -4.93 -15.27 7.97
C GLY A 149 -4.67 -15.50 6.47
N THR A 150 -5.68 -15.27 5.64
CA THR A 150 -5.63 -15.42 4.18
C THR A 150 -5.17 -14.15 3.49
N ASP A 151 -5.25 -13.00 4.17
CA ASP A 151 -4.75 -11.70 3.67
C ASP A 151 -3.23 -11.69 3.42
N LEU A 152 -2.81 -10.83 2.49
CA LEU A 152 -1.42 -10.68 2.08
C LEU A 152 -0.45 -10.53 3.26
N HIS A 153 -0.79 -9.70 4.25
CA HIS A 153 0.10 -9.45 5.38
C HIS A 153 0.23 -10.67 6.29
N SER A 154 -0.85 -11.41 6.52
CA SER A 154 -0.82 -12.64 7.30
C SER A 154 -0.05 -13.77 6.60
N LYS A 155 -0.17 -13.90 5.27
CA LYS A 155 0.64 -14.86 4.50
C LYS A 155 2.13 -14.54 4.60
N THR A 156 2.51 -13.28 4.41
CA THR A 156 3.91 -12.85 4.54
C THR A 156 4.42 -13.03 5.96
N ALA A 157 3.63 -12.68 6.97
CA ALA A 157 3.96 -12.89 8.39
C ALA A 157 4.26 -14.37 8.68
N LYS A 158 3.43 -15.28 8.17
CA LYS A 158 3.61 -16.72 8.33
C LYS A 158 4.88 -17.25 7.64
N ILE A 159 5.19 -16.75 6.43
CA ILE A 159 6.42 -17.13 5.70
C ILE A 159 7.67 -16.64 6.44
N LEU A 160 7.62 -15.42 6.98
CA LEU A 160 8.76 -14.76 7.60
C LEU A 160 8.91 -15.06 9.11
N GLY A 161 7.89 -15.64 9.74
CA GLY A 161 7.86 -15.85 11.20
C GLY A 161 7.86 -14.53 12.00
N ILE A 162 7.22 -13.48 11.47
CA ILE A 162 7.15 -12.15 12.10
C ILE A 162 5.70 -11.76 12.42
N SER A 163 5.53 -10.69 13.19
CA SER A 163 4.18 -10.15 13.46
C SER A 163 3.53 -9.62 12.17
N ARG A 164 2.19 -9.64 12.10
CA ARG A 164 1.44 -9.06 10.96
C ARG A 164 1.75 -7.58 10.74
N ASN A 165 1.95 -6.81 11.80
CA ASN A 165 2.27 -5.38 11.71
C ASN A 165 3.66 -5.16 11.10
N ASP A 166 4.64 -5.98 11.46
CA ASP A 166 5.97 -5.93 10.85
C ASP A 166 5.92 -6.41 9.39
N ALA A 167 5.11 -7.44 9.11
CA ALA A 167 4.86 -7.91 7.74
C ALA A 167 4.15 -6.88 6.86
N LYS A 168 3.29 -6.02 7.43
CA LYS A 168 2.70 -4.87 6.74
C LYS A 168 3.83 -3.93 6.28
N VAL A 169 4.63 -3.42 7.20
CA VAL A 169 5.77 -2.53 6.87
C VAL A 169 6.69 -3.15 5.81
N PHE A 170 6.94 -4.45 5.94
CA PHE A 170 7.74 -5.22 4.99
C PHE A 170 7.11 -5.29 3.59
N ASN A 171 5.83 -5.64 3.48
CA ASN A 171 5.13 -5.79 2.21
C ASN A 171 5.07 -4.48 1.42
N TYR A 172 4.77 -3.36 2.08
CA TYR A 172 4.80 -2.05 1.45
C TYR A 172 6.20 -1.77 0.89
N GLY A 173 7.26 -1.92 1.68
CA GLY A 173 8.63 -1.76 1.18
C GLY A 173 8.97 -2.65 -0.02
N ARG A 174 8.52 -3.92 0.00
CA ARG A 174 8.79 -4.92 -1.04
C ARG A 174 8.07 -4.63 -2.35
N ILE A 175 6.76 -4.36 -2.32
CA ILE A 175 5.95 -4.06 -3.52
C ILE A 175 6.51 -2.82 -4.23
N TYR A 176 7.06 -1.87 -3.48
CA TYR A 176 7.71 -0.68 -4.02
C TYR A 176 9.15 -0.87 -4.51
N GLY A 177 9.54 -2.11 -4.80
CA GLY A 177 10.80 -2.41 -5.47
C GLY A 177 12.02 -2.42 -4.56
N ALA A 178 11.84 -2.57 -3.25
CA ALA A 178 12.96 -2.90 -2.38
C ALA A 178 13.58 -4.25 -2.81
N GLY A 179 14.89 -4.39 -2.59
CA GLY A 179 15.63 -5.60 -2.91
C GLY A 179 15.91 -6.48 -1.70
N VAL A 180 16.62 -7.60 -1.93
CA VAL A 180 17.05 -8.56 -0.89
C VAL A 180 17.79 -7.86 0.25
N LYS A 181 18.73 -6.94 -0.04
CA LYS A 181 19.50 -6.22 0.99
C LYS A 181 18.60 -5.47 1.98
N PHE A 182 17.61 -4.74 1.46
CA PHE A 182 16.65 -4.01 2.30
C PHE A 182 15.82 -4.98 3.15
N ALA A 183 15.32 -6.05 2.55
CA ALA A 183 14.56 -7.08 3.25
C ALA A 183 15.39 -7.74 4.37
N THR A 184 16.66 -8.06 4.11
CA THR A 184 17.58 -8.61 5.12
C THR A 184 17.79 -7.64 6.28
N SER A 185 18.07 -6.36 6.00
CA SER A 185 18.22 -5.35 7.05
C SER A 185 16.94 -5.15 7.85
N LEU A 186 15.77 -5.22 7.21
CA LEU A 186 14.48 -5.06 7.86
C LEU A 186 14.13 -6.28 8.73
N LEU A 187 14.41 -7.50 8.26
CA LEU A 187 14.24 -8.73 9.04
C LEU A 187 15.10 -8.72 10.30
N LYS A 188 16.37 -8.30 10.22
CA LYS A 188 17.24 -8.15 11.41
C LYS A 188 16.72 -7.11 12.40
N LYS A 189 16.01 -6.07 11.94
CA LYS A 189 15.39 -5.08 12.83
C LYS A 189 14.19 -5.64 13.57
N PHE A 190 13.41 -6.52 12.94
CA PHE A 190 12.26 -7.17 13.57
C PHE A 190 12.65 -8.35 14.44
N ASN A 191 13.72 -9.06 14.06
CA ASN A 191 14.25 -10.17 14.82
C ASN A 191 15.78 -10.06 14.96
N PRO A 192 16.28 -9.38 16.02
CA PRO A 192 17.71 -9.18 16.23
C PRO A 192 18.51 -10.46 16.49
N SER A 193 17.86 -11.56 16.91
CA SER A 193 18.55 -12.85 17.14
C SER A 193 18.80 -13.62 15.85
N LEU A 194 18.21 -13.19 14.73
CA LEU A 194 18.41 -13.80 13.42
C LEU A 194 19.81 -13.46 12.88
N SER A 195 20.61 -14.49 12.57
CA SER A 195 21.91 -14.28 11.93
C SER A 195 21.75 -13.60 10.57
N GLU A 196 22.77 -12.87 10.13
CA GLU A 196 22.71 -12.17 8.84
C GLU A 196 22.53 -13.14 7.66
N GLU A 197 23.15 -14.32 7.76
CA GLU A 197 23.03 -15.35 6.75
C GLU A 197 21.62 -15.95 6.69
N ALA A 198 21.01 -16.23 7.86
CA ALA A 198 19.63 -16.71 7.93
C ALA A 198 18.66 -15.65 7.39
N ALA A 199 18.81 -14.39 7.80
CA ALA A 199 18.01 -13.27 7.32
C ALA A 199 18.12 -13.07 5.80
N ARG A 200 19.32 -13.26 5.24
CA ARG A 200 19.57 -13.22 3.80
C ARG A 200 18.90 -14.39 3.09
N LYS A 201 19.01 -15.60 3.62
CA LYS A 201 18.38 -16.81 3.06
C LYS A 201 16.86 -16.67 3.01
N THR A 202 16.23 -16.29 4.11
CA THR A 202 14.78 -16.05 4.18
C THR A 202 14.33 -14.95 3.21
N ALA A 203 15.10 -13.86 3.09
CA ALA A 203 14.79 -12.82 2.11
C ALA A 203 14.84 -13.35 0.67
N ILE A 204 15.86 -14.14 0.32
CA ILE A 204 15.98 -14.75 -1.02
C ILE A 204 14.81 -15.69 -1.30
N GLU A 205 14.47 -16.59 -0.36
CA GLU A 205 13.35 -17.51 -0.49
C GLU A 205 12.02 -16.76 -0.72
N LEU A 206 11.82 -15.64 -0.01
CA LEU A 206 10.63 -14.82 -0.20
C LEU A 206 10.58 -14.16 -1.58
N TYR A 207 11.67 -13.56 -2.06
CA TYR A 207 11.69 -12.95 -3.40
C TYR A 207 11.53 -14.00 -4.50
N ALA A 208 12.08 -15.20 -4.30
CA ALA A 208 11.88 -16.32 -5.23
C ALA A 208 10.41 -16.77 -5.26
N ALA A 209 9.75 -16.89 -4.11
CA ALA A 209 8.33 -17.28 -4.05
C ALA A 209 7.37 -16.19 -4.58
N THR A 210 7.72 -14.92 -4.39
CA THR A 210 6.84 -13.79 -4.75
C THR A 210 7.16 -13.20 -6.11
N LYS A 211 8.36 -12.64 -6.29
CA LYS A 211 8.77 -12.00 -7.55
C LYS A 211 9.15 -13.02 -8.63
N GLY A 212 9.65 -14.19 -8.22
CA GLY A 212 10.02 -15.26 -9.13
C GLY A 212 11.44 -15.14 -9.69
N MET A 213 11.68 -15.90 -10.75
CA MET A 213 12.89 -15.86 -11.56
C MET A 213 12.83 -14.72 -12.58
N SER A 214 13.94 -14.43 -13.25
CA SER A 214 13.95 -13.40 -14.30
C SER A 214 14.79 -13.76 -15.49
N GLU A 215 14.33 -13.39 -16.68
CA GLU A 215 14.99 -13.64 -17.96
C GLU A 215 14.88 -12.40 -18.87
N LYS A 216 15.75 -12.29 -19.88
CA LYS A 216 15.73 -11.19 -20.86
C LYS A 216 14.88 -11.52 -22.09
N VAL A 217 13.73 -10.86 -22.21
CA VAL A 217 12.86 -10.92 -23.40
C VAL A 217 12.95 -9.61 -24.17
N SER A 218 13.40 -9.65 -25.43
CA SER A 218 13.50 -8.46 -26.30
C SER A 218 14.22 -7.26 -25.67
N LYS A 219 15.37 -7.51 -25.00
CA LYS A 219 16.18 -6.52 -24.25
C LYS A 219 15.57 -5.98 -22.95
N ARG A 220 14.37 -6.42 -22.55
CA ARG A 220 13.75 -6.10 -21.27
C ARG A 220 13.85 -7.29 -20.33
N LYS A 221 13.91 -7.01 -19.03
CA LYS A 221 13.83 -8.03 -17.99
C LYS A 221 12.37 -8.42 -17.79
N MET A 222 12.09 -9.72 -17.72
CA MET A 222 10.77 -10.26 -17.41
C MET A 222 10.90 -11.21 -16.22
N TRP A 223 10.03 -11.02 -15.25
CA TRP A 223 9.88 -11.88 -14.08
C TRP A 223 8.87 -13.00 -14.36
N PHE A 224 9.12 -14.20 -13.84
CA PHE A 224 8.23 -15.35 -14.02
C PHE A 224 8.30 -16.34 -12.86
N GLY A 225 7.23 -17.12 -12.67
CA GLY A 225 7.18 -18.24 -11.72
C GLY A 225 7.03 -17.83 -10.24
N GLY A 226 6.85 -16.55 -9.95
CA GLY A 226 6.48 -16.05 -8.64
C GLY A 226 5.01 -15.62 -8.59
N SER A 227 4.41 -15.63 -7.40
CA SER A 227 3.00 -15.27 -7.21
C SER A 227 2.65 -13.84 -7.65
N GLU A 228 3.64 -12.96 -7.73
CA GLU A 228 3.48 -11.53 -8.03
C GLU A 228 4.25 -11.10 -9.30
N SER A 229 4.82 -12.05 -10.05
CA SER A 229 5.62 -11.76 -11.24
C SER A 229 4.87 -10.85 -12.23
N ILE A 230 3.57 -11.10 -12.44
CA ILE A 230 2.72 -10.29 -13.32
C ILE A 230 2.64 -8.83 -12.88
N VAL A 231 2.41 -8.60 -11.59
CA VAL A 231 2.30 -7.24 -11.02
C VAL A 231 3.63 -6.51 -11.15
N PHE A 232 4.75 -7.17 -10.82
CA PHE A 232 6.07 -6.57 -10.99
C PHE A 232 6.41 -6.24 -12.44
N ASN A 233 6.09 -7.12 -13.38
CA ASN A 233 6.31 -6.84 -14.80
C ASN A 233 5.48 -5.65 -15.28
N ARG A 234 4.22 -5.55 -14.84
CA ARG A 234 3.34 -4.44 -15.22
C ARG A 234 3.84 -3.11 -14.66
N LEU A 235 4.20 -3.07 -13.38
CA LEU A 235 4.77 -1.89 -12.74
C LEU A 235 6.12 -1.48 -13.33
N GLU A 236 7.00 -2.45 -13.63
CA GLU A 236 8.27 -2.19 -14.32
C GLU A 236 8.01 -1.66 -15.73
N THR A 237 7.00 -2.15 -16.45
CA THR A 237 6.65 -1.65 -17.79
C THR A 237 6.18 -0.20 -17.75
N ILE A 238 5.31 0.16 -16.79
CA ILE A 238 4.89 1.56 -16.57
C ILE A 238 6.10 2.42 -16.25
N ALA A 239 6.93 1.97 -15.30
CA ALA A 239 8.11 2.69 -14.89
C ALA A 239 9.08 2.89 -16.06
N GLU A 240 9.28 1.90 -16.94
CA GLU A 240 10.24 1.92 -18.04
C GLU A 240 9.82 2.69 -19.30
N GLN A 241 8.58 3.21 -19.35
CA GLN A 241 8.12 4.07 -20.44
C GLN A 241 9.09 5.24 -20.71
N SER A 242 9.11 5.74 -21.94
CA SER A 242 9.90 6.93 -22.32
C SER A 242 9.40 8.18 -21.57
N GLN A 243 8.08 8.27 -21.40
CA GLN A 243 7.38 9.25 -20.58
C GLN A 243 6.47 8.50 -19.61
N PRO A 244 6.98 8.10 -18.43
CA PRO A 244 6.18 7.40 -17.43
C PRO A 244 5.01 8.27 -16.97
N LYS A 245 3.81 7.69 -17.03
CA LYS A 245 2.55 8.30 -16.61
C LYS A 245 1.82 7.39 -15.62
N THR A 246 1.02 7.97 -14.74
CA THR A 246 0.09 7.19 -13.93
C THR A 246 -0.96 6.50 -14.81
N PRO A 247 -1.41 5.29 -14.45
CA PRO A 247 -2.34 4.51 -15.26
C PRO A 247 -3.77 5.07 -15.31
N VAL A 248 -4.14 6.00 -14.42
CA VAL A 248 -5.52 6.51 -14.31
C VAL A 248 -5.67 7.90 -14.91
N LEU A 249 -5.03 8.93 -14.33
CA LEU A 249 -5.12 10.30 -14.84
C LEU A 249 -3.99 10.68 -15.79
N GLY A 250 -3.06 9.78 -16.10
CA GLY A 250 -1.97 10.04 -17.02
C GLY A 250 -0.94 11.07 -16.51
N ALA A 251 -0.85 11.30 -15.21
CA ALA A 251 0.06 12.27 -14.62
C ALA A 251 1.53 11.83 -14.80
N GLY A 252 2.34 12.71 -15.37
CA GLY A 252 3.73 12.40 -15.73
C GLY A 252 4.71 12.52 -14.56
N ILE A 253 5.75 11.67 -14.56
CA ILE A 253 6.88 11.82 -13.64
C ILE A 253 7.71 13.07 -14.00
N THR A 254 8.34 13.68 -13.00
CA THR A 254 9.28 14.80 -13.21
C THR A 254 10.32 14.48 -14.28
N SER A 255 10.65 15.47 -15.10
CA SER A 255 11.66 15.36 -16.17
C SER A 255 12.99 14.78 -15.68
N ALA A 256 13.40 15.08 -14.44
CA ALA A 256 14.66 14.59 -13.87
C ALA A 256 14.72 13.06 -13.71
N LEU A 257 13.58 12.37 -13.63
CA LEU A 257 13.50 10.91 -13.49
C LEU A 257 13.04 10.20 -14.78
N GLN A 258 12.89 10.94 -15.88
CA GLN A 258 12.64 10.33 -17.19
C GLN A 258 13.88 9.58 -17.67
N LYS A 259 13.71 8.37 -18.20
CA LYS A 259 14.81 7.49 -18.62
C LYS A 259 15.83 8.18 -19.54
N LYS A 260 15.36 9.03 -20.45
CA LYS A 260 16.20 9.79 -21.40
C LYS A 260 17.18 10.76 -20.71
N ASN A 261 16.88 11.18 -19.49
CA ASN A 261 17.67 12.11 -18.69
C ASN A 261 18.49 11.40 -17.61
N LEU A 262 18.38 10.06 -17.52
CA LEU A 262 19.11 9.23 -16.57
C LEU A 262 20.29 8.56 -17.27
N ASN A 263 21.45 8.61 -16.62
CA ASN A 263 22.67 7.94 -17.08
C ASN A 263 22.66 6.46 -16.63
N SER A 264 23.74 5.95 -16.05
CA SER A 264 23.88 4.55 -15.64
C SER A 264 22.91 4.11 -14.53
N ASN A 265 22.47 5.02 -13.67
CA ASN A 265 21.53 4.72 -12.59
C ASN A 265 20.09 5.05 -13.01
N THR A 266 19.29 4.01 -13.25
CA THR A 266 17.92 4.14 -13.77
C THR A 266 16.88 4.47 -12.70
N PHE A 267 17.27 4.47 -11.41
CA PHE A 267 16.39 4.68 -10.24
C PHE A 267 15.08 3.89 -10.32
N LEU A 268 15.14 2.67 -10.88
CA LEU A 268 13.95 1.87 -11.17
C LEU A 268 13.07 1.63 -9.93
N PRO A 269 13.60 1.30 -8.73
CA PRO A 269 12.78 1.18 -7.53
C PRO A 269 12.00 2.46 -7.21
N SER A 270 12.62 3.62 -7.32
CA SER A 270 11.96 4.92 -7.08
C SER A 270 10.87 5.21 -8.10
N ARG A 271 11.05 4.80 -9.37
CA ARG A 271 10.05 4.98 -10.44
C ARG A 271 8.88 4.02 -10.30
N ILE A 272 9.12 2.79 -9.84
CA ILE A 272 8.05 1.83 -9.49
C ILE A 272 7.22 2.37 -8.32
N ASN A 273 7.90 2.81 -7.25
CA ASN A 273 7.26 3.42 -6.10
C ASN A 273 6.43 4.65 -6.51
N TRP A 274 7.00 5.51 -7.37
CA TRP A 274 6.31 6.66 -7.92
C TRP A 274 5.01 6.27 -8.64
N ALA A 275 5.00 5.23 -9.46
CA ALA A 275 3.81 4.83 -10.21
C ALA A 275 2.62 4.53 -9.27
N ILE A 276 2.86 3.86 -8.14
CA ILE A 276 1.80 3.53 -7.17
C ILE A 276 1.43 4.75 -6.31
N GLN A 277 2.43 5.41 -5.69
CA GLN A 277 2.16 6.55 -4.80
C GLN A 277 1.51 7.72 -5.52
N SER A 278 1.97 7.99 -6.75
CA SER A 278 1.38 9.02 -7.60
C SER A 278 -0.04 8.63 -8.01
N SER A 279 -0.34 7.35 -8.21
CA SER A 279 -1.72 6.91 -8.45
C SER A 279 -2.62 7.07 -7.22
N GLY A 280 -2.11 6.94 -6.00
CA GLY A 280 -2.87 7.33 -4.80
C GLY A 280 -3.24 8.82 -4.79
N VAL A 281 -2.37 9.69 -5.33
CA VAL A 281 -2.73 11.11 -5.52
C VAL A 281 -3.80 11.31 -6.60
N ASP A 282 -3.81 10.48 -7.65
CA ASP A 282 -4.92 10.48 -8.62
C ASP A 282 -6.25 10.11 -7.97
N TYR A 283 -6.22 9.14 -7.04
CA TYR A 283 -7.38 8.74 -6.25
C TYR A 283 -7.91 9.92 -5.43
N LEU A 284 -7.02 10.59 -4.69
CA LEU A 284 -7.38 11.76 -3.90
C LEU A 284 -8.02 12.87 -4.75
N HIS A 285 -7.46 13.18 -5.92
CA HIS A 285 -8.01 14.22 -6.78
C HIS A 285 -9.40 13.85 -7.31
N LEU A 286 -9.60 12.60 -7.76
CA LEU A 286 -10.91 12.12 -8.22
C LEU A 286 -11.94 12.17 -7.09
N LEU A 287 -11.55 11.79 -5.87
CA LEU A 287 -12.42 11.82 -4.70
C LEU A 287 -12.81 13.27 -4.33
N VAL A 288 -11.83 14.19 -4.31
CA VAL A 288 -12.07 15.61 -4.00
C VAL A 288 -12.98 16.26 -5.04
N ILE A 289 -12.74 16.01 -6.33
CA ILE A 289 -13.57 16.58 -7.42
C ILE A 289 -14.98 15.99 -7.38
N SER A 290 -15.12 14.69 -7.14
CA SER A 290 -16.42 14.02 -7.01
C SER A 290 -17.20 14.60 -5.84
N MET A 291 -16.55 14.78 -4.70
CA MET A 291 -17.15 15.44 -3.53
C MET A 291 -17.55 16.88 -3.82
N GLU A 292 -16.68 17.68 -4.44
CA GLU A 292 -17.00 19.07 -4.79
C GLU A 292 -18.23 19.15 -5.70
N TYR A 293 -18.33 18.25 -6.68
CA TYR A 293 -19.52 18.15 -7.54
C TYR A 293 -20.77 17.78 -6.75
N LEU A 294 -20.72 16.72 -5.94
CA LEU A 294 -21.88 16.22 -5.19
C LEU A 294 -22.36 17.24 -4.15
N LEU A 295 -21.46 17.90 -3.43
CA LEU A 295 -21.79 18.95 -2.47
C LEU A 295 -22.54 20.10 -3.15
N LYS A 296 -22.09 20.54 -4.34
CA LYS A 296 -22.78 21.57 -5.13
C LYS A 296 -24.13 21.09 -5.66
N ARG A 297 -24.19 19.87 -6.22
CA ARG A 297 -25.40 19.29 -6.83
C ARG A 297 -26.54 19.12 -5.83
N TYR A 298 -26.21 18.73 -4.60
CA TYR A 298 -27.17 18.50 -3.52
C TYR A 298 -27.25 19.65 -2.51
N LYS A 299 -26.55 20.76 -2.77
CA LYS A 299 -26.54 21.99 -1.95
C LYS A 299 -26.23 21.71 -0.47
N LEU A 300 -25.25 20.84 -0.23
CA LEU A 300 -24.82 20.46 1.12
C LEU A 300 -23.78 21.46 1.63
N ASP A 301 -23.93 21.91 2.87
CA ASP A 301 -22.97 22.82 3.50
C ASP A 301 -21.80 22.04 4.10
N ALA A 302 -20.82 21.75 3.25
CA ALA A 302 -19.55 21.18 3.67
C ALA A 302 -18.39 21.69 2.82
N ARG A 303 -17.18 21.66 3.38
CA ARG A 303 -15.93 22.02 2.67
C ARG A 303 -14.80 21.07 3.05
N LEU A 304 -13.86 20.89 2.15
CA LEU A 304 -12.63 20.16 2.45
C LEU A 304 -11.90 20.86 3.61
N SER A 305 -11.56 20.09 4.66
CA SER A 305 -10.81 20.57 5.82
C SER A 305 -9.33 20.26 5.65
N ILE A 306 -8.98 18.98 5.54
CA ILE A 306 -7.61 18.52 5.35
C ILE A 306 -7.59 17.13 4.71
N THR A 307 -6.54 16.86 3.94
CA THR A 307 -6.20 15.54 3.43
C THR A 307 -4.88 15.11 4.08
N VAL A 308 -4.83 13.95 4.72
CA VAL A 308 -3.62 13.44 5.39
C VAL A 308 -3.35 12.03 4.91
N HIS A 309 -2.35 11.86 4.03
CA HIS A 309 -2.08 10.56 3.38
C HIS A 309 -3.31 10.08 2.58
N ASP A 310 -3.92 8.99 3.01
CA ASP A 310 -5.14 8.32 2.53
C ASP A 310 -6.41 8.77 3.29
N GLU A 311 -6.27 9.63 4.31
CA GLU A 311 -7.38 10.19 5.08
C GLU A 311 -7.89 11.48 4.42
N ILE A 312 -9.20 11.58 4.27
CA ILE A 312 -9.88 12.80 3.80
C ILE A 312 -10.90 13.25 4.83
N ARG A 313 -10.86 14.55 5.19
CA ARG A 313 -11.76 15.13 6.19
C ARG A 313 -12.40 16.40 5.64
N TYR A 314 -13.72 16.47 5.75
CA TYR A 314 -14.55 17.62 5.44
C TYR A 314 -15.04 18.24 6.74
N LEU A 315 -15.23 19.55 6.75
CA LEU A 315 -16.00 20.24 7.77
C LEU A 315 -17.41 20.43 7.21
N ALA A 316 -18.41 19.82 7.84
CA ALA A 316 -19.80 19.84 7.41
C ALA A 316 -20.68 20.45 8.50
N LYS A 317 -21.76 21.10 8.10
CA LYS A 317 -22.78 21.57 9.03
C LYS A 317 -23.48 20.37 9.69
N GLU A 318 -23.79 20.47 10.98
CA GLU A 318 -24.33 19.34 11.76
C GLU A 318 -25.61 18.76 11.14
N GLU A 319 -26.45 19.60 10.53
CA GLU A 319 -27.69 19.20 9.86
C GLU A 319 -27.49 18.36 8.59
N ASP A 320 -26.32 18.48 7.94
CA ASP A 320 -26.01 17.78 6.70
C ASP A 320 -24.98 16.66 6.89
N LYS A 321 -24.55 16.38 8.13
CA LYS A 321 -23.46 15.44 8.42
C LYS A 321 -23.65 14.05 7.81
N TYR A 322 -24.86 13.49 7.91
CA TYR A 322 -25.16 12.18 7.33
C TYR A 322 -25.23 12.23 5.81
N LYS A 323 -25.80 13.29 5.22
CA LYS A 323 -25.83 13.47 3.76
C LYS A 323 -24.42 13.63 3.21
N CYS A 324 -23.56 14.39 3.89
CA CYS A 324 -22.14 14.53 3.59
C CYS A 324 -21.42 13.17 3.63
N ALA A 325 -21.72 12.34 4.65
CA ALA A 325 -21.16 11.00 4.75
C ALA A 325 -21.63 10.09 3.59
N MET A 326 -22.90 10.18 3.20
CA MET A 326 -23.45 9.42 2.08
C MET A 326 -22.82 9.83 0.74
N VAL A 327 -22.69 11.12 0.45
CA VAL A 327 -22.04 11.56 -0.79
C VAL A 327 -20.56 11.22 -0.82
N LEU A 328 -19.89 11.13 0.34
CA LEU A 328 -18.51 10.65 0.44
C LEU A 328 -18.39 9.17 0.06
N GLN A 329 -19.34 8.33 0.48
CA GLN A 329 -19.40 6.93 0.04
C GLN A 329 -19.58 6.83 -1.49
N ILE A 330 -20.47 7.65 -2.07
CA ILE A 330 -20.69 7.68 -3.52
C ILE A 330 -19.46 8.20 -4.27
N ALA A 331 -18.80 9.25 -3.77
CA ALA A 331 -17.57 9.78 -4.36
C ALA A 331 -16.46 8.73 -4.41
N ASN A 332 -16.35 7.89 -3.38
CA ASN A 332 -15.41 6.77 -3.35
C ASN A 332 -15.76 5.70 -4.39
N LEU A 333 -17.04 5.32 -4.50
CA LEU A 333 -17.50 4.41 -5.53
C LEU A 333 -17.19 4.93 -6.94
N TRP A 334 -17.46 6.20 -7.22
CA TRP A 334 -17.13 6.84 -8.51
C TRP A 334 -15.62 6.81 -8.78
N THR A 335 -14.82 7.09 -7.76
CA THR A 335 -13.36 7.03 -7.86
C THR A 335 -12.88 5.61 -8.18
N ARG A 336 -13.39 4.61 -7.45
CA ARG A 336 -13.10 3.19 -7.71
C ARG A 336 -13.50 2.77 -9.12
N ALA A 337 -14.69 3.17 -9.58
CA ALA A 337 -15.20 2.89 -10.92
C ALA A 337 -14.32 3.49 -12.01
N MET A 338 -13.91 4.76 -11.86
CA MET A 338 -13.01 5.42 -12.80
C MET A 338 -11.66 4.70 -12.89
N PHE A 339 -11.10 4.28 -11.75
CA PHE A 339 -9.86 3.49 -11.71
C PHE A 339 -9.98 2.16 -12.44
N CYS A 340 -11.06 1.40 -12.17
CA CYS A 340 -11.31 0.11 -12.83
C CYS A 340 -11.43 0.32 -14.35
N HIS A 341 -12.26 1.27 -14.75
CA HIS A 341 -12.53 1.55 -16.16
C HIS A 341 -11.27 1.99 -16.91
N GLN A 342 -10.43 2.86 -16.34
CA GLN A 342 -9.15 3.28 -16.94
C GLN A 342 -8.14 2.13 -17.07
N LEU A 343 -8.22 1.13 -16.20
CA LEU A 343 -7.41 -0.09 -16.27
C LEU A 343 -8.05 -1.18 -17.17
N GLY A 344 -9.25 -0.93 -17.69
CA GLY A 344 -9.98 -1.80 -18.61
C GLY A 344 -10.76 -2.92 -17.91
N ILE A 345 -11.22 -2.68 -16.69
CA ILE A 345 -12.14 -3.57 -15.97
C ILE A 345 -13.41 -2.75 -15.71
N ASP A 346 -14.55 -3.19 -16.21
CA ASP A 346 -15.79 -2.40 -16.16
C ASP A 346 -16.62 -2.66 -14.90
N GLU A 347 -16.26 -3.67 -14.12
CA GLU A 347 -16.86 -4.00 -12.83
C GLU A 347 -16.13 -3.32 -11.67
N VAL A 348 -16.86 -3.08 -10.58
CA VAL A 348 -16.29 -2.68 -9.28
C VAL A 348 -16.70 -3.70 -8.23
N PRO A 349 -15.75 -4.36 -7.53
CA PRO A 349 -16.07 -5.31 -6.47
C PRO A 349 -16.76 -4.61 -5.29
N GLN A 350 -17.83 -5.21 -4.78
CA GLN A 350 -18.56 -4.67 -3.62
C GLN A 350 -17.66 -4.48 -2.39
N SER A 351 -16.67 -5.36 -2.19
CA SER A 351 -15.77 -5.33 -1.05
C SER A 351 -14.89 -4.08 -0.94
N CYS A 352 -14.64 -3.37 -2.05
CA CYS A 352 -13.86 -2.12 -2.05
C CYS A 352 -14.64 -0.89 -2.53
N ALA A 353 -15.89 -1.07 -2.92
CA ALA A 353 -16.78 -0.03 -3.44
C ALA A 353 -17.01 1.10 -2.43
N PHE A 354 -17.19 0.74 -1.16
CA PHE A 354 -17.49 1.67 -0.07
C PHE A 354 -16.34 1.71 0.93
N PHE A 355 -16.20 2.83 1.65
CA PHE A 355 -15.37 2.88 2.84
C PHE A 355 -15.91 1.91 3.89
N SER A 356 -15.01 1.29 4.66
CA SER A 356 -15.40 0.46 5.81
C SER A 356 -16.32 1.21 6.77
N ALA A 357 -16.01 2.48 7.03
CA ALA A 357 -16.87 3.42 7.73
C ALA A 357 -16.54 4.86 7.32
N VAL A 358 -17.52 5.75 7.47
CA VAL A 358 -17.32 7.20 7.47
C VAL A 358 -17.43 7.69 8.90
N ASP A 359 -16.38 8.39 9.35
CA ASP A 359 -16.29 8.97 10.68
C ASP A 359 -16.96 10.35 10.71
N ILE A 360 -17.73 10.58 11.76
CA ILE A 360 -18.38 11.85 12.08
C ILE A 360 -18.00 12.23 13.51
N ASP A 361 -17.35 13.38 13.69
CA ASP A 361 -16.83 13.76 15.00
C ASP A 361 -16.70 15.28 15.18
N HIS A 362 -16.84 15.76 16.41
CA HIS A 362 -16.58 17.14 16.78
C HIS A 362 -15.08 17.48 16.86
N VAL A 363 -14.21 16.46 16.96
CA VAL A 363 -12.75 16.62 16.95
C VAL A 363 -12.09 15.90 15.78
N LEU A 364 -10.91 16.37 15.38
CA LEU A 364 -10.13 15.71 14.34
C LEU A 364 -9.30 14.54 14.94
N ARG A 365 -9.75 13.29 14.82
CA ARG A 365 -8.95 12.11 15.19
C ARG A 365 -9.04 11.00 14.14
N LYS A 366 -8.17 9.98 14.26
CA LYS A 366 -8.13 8.88 13.29
C LYS A 366 -9.33 7.95 13.45
N GLU A 367 -9.56 7.47 14.66
CA GLU A 367 -10.68 6.59 14.99
C GLU A 367 -11.55 7.32 16.04
N VAL A 368 -12.86 7.33 15.83
CA VAL A 368 -13.82 8.12 16.62
C VAL A 368 -14.03 7.61 18.04
N ASP A 369 -13.61 6.39 18.34
CA ASP A 369 -13.74 5.75 19.66
C ASP A 369 -12.52 6.02 20.56
N LEU A 370 -11.42 6.54 20.01
CA LEU A 370 -10.20 6.83 20.77
C LEU A 370 -10.43 7.97 21.76
N ASP A 371 -10.37 7.66 23.05
CA ASP A 371 -10.52 8.62 24.16
C ASP A 371 -9.48 9.77 24.16
N CYS A 372 -8.39 9.60 23.41
CA CYS A 372 -7.28 10.53 23.31
C CYS A 372 -6.69 10.96 24.67
N ARG A 373 -6.70 10.06 25.66
CA ARG A 373 -6.05 10.28 26.96
C ARG A 373 -4.54 10.19 26.83
N THR A 374 -3.85 11.24 27.22
CA THR A 374 -2.39 11.33 27.21
C THR A 374 -1.90 12.11 28.44
N PRO A 375 -0.58 12.19 28.70
CA PRO A 375 -0.07 12.94 29.84
C PRO A 375 -0.42 14.43 29.81
N SER A 376 -0.66 15.01 28.62
CA SER A 376 -1.08 16.41 28.43
C SER A 376 -2.60 16.59 28.35
N ASN A 377 -3.35 15.53 28.07
CA ASN A 377 -4.82 15.53 28.04
C ASN A 377 -5.37 14.40 28.93
N PRO A 378 -5.59 14.64 30.23
CA PRO A 378 -6.06 13.60 31.16
C PRO A 378 -7.56 13.27 30.99
N THR A 379 -8.33 14.18 30.40
CA THR A 379 -9.78 14.03 30.21
C THR A 379 -10.06 13.28 28.91
N ALA A 380 -10.87 12.22 28.99
CA ALA A 380 -11.33 11.51 27.80
C ALA A 380 -12.20 12.41 26.92
N ILE A 381 -11.99 12.36 25.62
CA ILE A 381 -12.88 12.96 24.62
C ILE A 381 -13.98 11.95 24.30
N SER A 382 -15.25 12.37 24.42
CA SER A 382 -16.41 11.54 24.07
C SER A 382 -16.32 11.00 22.65
N PRO A 383 -16.76 9.76 22.39
CA PRO A 383 -16.66 9.15 21.07
C PRO A 383 -17.58 9.83 20.04
N GLY A 384 -17.16 9.78 18.78
CA GLY A 384 -17.98 10.17 17.62
C GLY A 384 -18.77 8.99 17.04
N GLU A 385 -19.27 9.14 15.82
CA GLU A 385 -20.01 8.10 15.08
C GLU A 385 -19.14 7.57 13.94
N ALA A 386 -19.03 6.24 13.79
CA ALA A 386 -18.45 5.60 12.61
C ALA A 386 -19.54 4.77 11.94
N LEU A 387 -19.90 5.14 10.71
CA LEU A 387 -21.07 4.59 10.03
C LEU A 387 -20.67 3.87 8.75
N SER A 388 -21.08 2.60 8.62
CA SER A 388 -20.97 1.88 7.35
C SER A 388 -22.00 2.38 6.33
N ILE A 389 -21.87 1.94 5.08
CA ILE A 389 -22.89 2.22 4.06
C ILE A 389 -24.28 1.72 4.48
N TYR A 390 -24.36 0.57 5.16
CA TYR A 390 -25.64 0.02 5.62
C TYR A 390 -26.26 0.84 6.74
N ASP A 391 -25.45 1.34 7.67
CA ASP A 391 -25.90 2.21 8.75
C ASP A 391 -26.43 3.54 8.20
N LEU A 392 -25.77 4.09 7.17
CA LEU A 392 -26.21 5.31 6.49
C LEU A 392 -27.54 5.11 5.76
N LEU A 393 -27.71 3.99 5.04
CA LEU A 393 -28.95 3.68 4.32
C LEU A 393 -30.16 3.48 5.25
N ALA A 394 -29.92 3.12 6.52
CA ALA A 394 -30.96 3.01 7.53
C ALA A 394 -31.44 4.37 8.09
N LYS A 395 -30.69 5.46 7.86
CA LYS A 395 -31.05 6.80 8.34
C LYS A 395 -32.18 7.38 7.50
N LYS A 396 -33.19 7.94 8.17
CA LYS A 396 -34.38 8.53 7.52
C LYS A 396 -34.00 9.66 6.55
N GLU A 397 -33.10 10.55 6.94
CA GLU A 397 -32.70 11.69 6.10
C GLU A 397 -32.00 11.24 4.81
N ILE A 398 -31.34 10.07 4.84
CA ILE A 398 -30.71 9.48 3.65
C ILE A 398 -31.73 8.83 2.74
N GLN A 399 -32.72 8.14 3.31
CA GLN A 399 -33.84 7.61 2.52
C GLN A 399 -34.62 8.72 1.82
N GLU A 400 -34.88 9.84 2.53
CA GLU A 400 -35.49 11.04 1.95
C GLU A 400 -34.61 11.66 0.85
N LEU A 401 -33.29 11.77 1.09
CA LEU A 401 -32.34 12.23 0.07
C LEU A 401 -32.39 11.35 -1.19
N LEU A 402 -32.29 10.03 -1.04
CA LEU A 402 -32.28 9.09 -2.16
C LEU A 402 -33.62 9.07 -2.92
N ALA A 403 -34.74 9.24 -2.22
CA ALA A 403 -36.06 9.38 -2.86
C ALA A 403 -36.22 10.70 -3.64
N SER A 404 -35.42 11.71 -3.33
CA SER A 404 -35.44 13.02 -4.02
C SER A 404 -34.54 13.08 -5.25
N VAL A 405 -33.77 12.02 -5.52
CA VAL A 405 -32.87 11.97 -6.68
C VAL A 405 -33.69 11.65 -7.92
N ASP A 406 -33.76 12.59 -8.85
CA ASP A 406 -34.28 12.33 -10.18
C ASP A 406 -33.35 11.34 -10.92
N GLU A 407 -33.92 10.40 -11.66
CA GLU A 407 -33.13 9.57 -12.58
C GLU A 407 -32.53 10.45 -13.67
N ASP A 408 -31.24 10.81 -13.52
CA ASP A 408 -30.48 11.41 -14.59
C ASP A 408 -30.45 10.45 -15.78
N LYS A 409 -30.73 10.97 -16.98
CA LYS A 409 -30.57 10.20 -18.21
C LYS A 409 -29.09 10.09 -18.54
N LEU A 410 -28.41 9.16 -17.87
CA LEU A 410 -26.97 8.90 -18.02
C LEU A 410 -26.55 8.68 -19.49
N LEU A 411 -27.47 8.18 -20.32
CA LEU A 411 -27.28 7.97 -21.76
C LEU A 411 -27.14 9.28 -22.58
N GLU A 412 -27.52 10.44 -22.03
CA GLU A 412 -27.38 11.73 -22.70
C GLU A 412 -25.97 12.33 -22.55
N TYR A 413 -25.14 11.79 -21.65
CA TYR A 413 -23.77 12.23 -21.47
C TYR A 413 -22.83 11.48 -22.41
N ALA A 414 -22.23 12.19 -23.35
CA ALA A 414 -21.20 11.63 -24.21
C ALA A 414 -19.97 11.23 -23.36
N VAL A 415 -19.67 9.93 -23.31
CA VAL A 415 -18.42 9.44 -22.72
C VAL A 415 -17.30 9.73 -23.71
N PRO A 416 -16.27 10.51 -23.33
CA PRO A 416 -15.14 10.77 -24.21
C PRO A 416 -14.45 9.44 -24.57
N GLN A 417 -14.32 9.15 -25.86
CA GLN A 417 -13.47 8.05 -26.34
C GLN A 417 -12.00 8.49 -26.28
N GLU A 418 -11.47 8.64 -25.08
CA GLU A 418 -10.04 8.88 -24.88
C GLU A 418 -9.29 7.56 -24.78
N ALA A 419 -8.14 7.48 -25.47
CA ALA A 419 -7.28 6.32 -25.38
C ALA A 419 -6.77 6.17 -23.93
N LYS A 420 -7.11 5.04 -23.30
CA LYS A 420 -6.75 4.79 -21.90
C LYS A 420 -5.23 4.67 -21.78
N PRO A 421 -4.59 5.17 -20.71
CA PRO A 421 -3.15 5.00 -20.51
C PRO A 421 -2.70 3.54 -20.55
N THR A 422 -3.57 2.60 -20.18
CA THR A 422 -3.32 1.16 -20.26
C THR A 422 -3.33 0.59 -21.67
N GLU A 423 -4.16 1.11 -22.57
CA GLU A 423 -4.18 0.68 -23.97
C GLU A 423 -2.82 0.95 -24.63
N LEU A 424 -2.12 2.01 -24.22
CA LEU A 424 -0.76 2.30 -24.65
C LEU A 424 0.25 1.22 -24.22
N LEU A 425 0.03 0.58 -23.07
CA LEU A 425 0.87 -0.53 -22.57
C LEU A 425 0.61 -1.83 -23.33
N ASP A 426 -0.63 -2.01 -23.79
CA ASP A 426 -1.10 -3.26 -24.40
C ASP A 426 -1.04 -3.24 -25.94
N LYS A 427 -0.60 -2.14 -26.57
CA LYS A 427 -0.52 -2.00 -28.05
C LYS A 427 0.21 -3.15 -28.74
N ASP A 428 1.25 -3.69 -28.11
CA ASP A 428 2.06 -4.78 -28.66
C ASP A 428 1.54 -6.18 -28.26
N LEU A 429 0.47 -6.26 -27.46
CA LEU A 429 -0.07 -7.47 -26.83
C LEU A 429 -1.49 -7.78 -27.33
N ILE A 430 -1.62 -8.03 -28.64
CA ILE A 430 -2.91 -8.38 -29.26
C ILE A 430 -2.96 -9.88 -29.61
N GLY A 431 -4.11 -10.51 -29.36
CA GLY A 431 -4.40 -11.89 -29.77
C GLY A 431 -3.47 -12.94 -29.12
N PRO A 432 -2.95 -13.93 -29.86
CA PRO A 432 -2.13 -15.02 -29.31
C PRO A 432 -0.89 -14.54 -28.55
N ASN A 433 -0.37 -13.36 -28.88
CA ASN A 433 0.80 -12.79 -28.19
C ASN A 433 0.49 -12.36 -26.75
N LYS A 434 -0.75 -11.95 -26.45
CA LYS A 434 -1.19 -11.64 -25.07
C LYS A 434 -1.18 -12.91 -24.23
N SER A 435 -1.79 -13.98 -24.75
CA SER A 435 -1.81 -15.30 -24.08
C SER A 435 -0.41 -15.84 -23.85
N LEU A 436 0.47 -15.82 -24.86
CA LEU A 436 1.87 -16.23 -24.71
C LEU A 436 2.64 -15.36 -23.71
N PHE A 437 2.37 -14.05 -23.69
CA PHE A 437 2.97 -13.12 -22.73
C PHE A 437 2.56 -13.43 -21.29
N ILE A 438 1.30 -13.81 -21.07
CA ILE A 438 0.81 -14.27 -19.76
C ILE A 438 1.44 -15.62 -19.40
N LYS A 439 1.41 -16.60 -20.32
CA LYS A 439 2.00 -17.95 -20.13
C LYS A 439 3.48 -17.89 -19.76
N MET A 440 4.25 -17.00 -20.38
CA MET A 440 5.64 -16.75 -19.97
C MET A 440 5.76 -16.31 -18.50
N GLN A 441 4.85 -15.47 -18.00
CA GLN A 441 4.96 -14.94 -16.63
C GLN A 441 4.53 -15.92 -15.55
N ILE A 442 3.58 -16.82 -15.86
CA ILE A 442 3.11 -17.85 -14.94
C ILE A 442 3.94 -19.15 -15.00
N ALA A 443 4.85 -19.26 -15.98
CA ALA A 443 5.71 -20.43 -16.15
C ALA A 443 6.43 -20.79 -14.84
N THR A 444 6.37 -22.06 -14.47
CA THR A 444 6.93 -22.57 -13.21
C THR A 444 8.39 -22.98 -13.35
N SER A 445 8.86 -23.18 -14.58
CA SER A 445 10.22 -23.61 -14.88
C SER A 445 10.86 -22.78 -15.99
N GLN A 446 12.20 -22.73 -15.99
CA GLN A 446 12.97 -22.07 -17.05
C GLN A 446 12.73 -22.71 -18.42
N LYS A 447 12.45 -24.02 -18.46
CA LYS A 447 12.17 -24.77 -19.68
C LYS A 447 10.86 -24.28 -20.33
N GLU A 448 9.78 -24.30 -19.56
CA GLU A 448 8.45 -23.83 -19.96
C GLU A 448 8.50 -22.35 -20.40
N PHE A 449 9.21 -21.50 -19.64
CA PHE A 449 9.43 -20.11 -20.01
C PHE A 449 10.09 -19.98 -21.39
N ASN A 450 11.15 -20.75 -21.63
CA ASN A 450 11.90 -20.69 -22.90
C ASN A 450 11.07 -21.19 -24.09
N GLU A 451 10.22 -22.20 -23.88
CA GLU A 451 9.30 -22.71 -24.90
C GLU A 451 8.33 -21.60 -25.35
N HIS A 452 7.64 -20.96 -24.40
CA HIS A 452 6.72 -19.85 -24.71
C HIS A 452 7.46 -18.63 -25.28
N LYS A 453 8.64 -18.29 -24.75
CA LYS A 453 9.49 -17.20 -25.26
C LYS A 453 9.87 -17.40 -26.72
N ASN A 454 10.25 -18.61 -27.10
CA ASN A 454 10.64 -18.91 -28.48
C ASN A 454 9.47 -18.72 -29.45
N ILE A 455 8.26 -19.15 -29.06
CA ILE A 455 7.03 -18.95 -29.84
C ILE A 455 6.71 -17.45 -29.93
N PHE A 456 6.74 -16.74 -28.81
CA PHE A 456 6.49 -15.29 -28.75
C PHE A 456 7.44 -14.50 -29.66
N LEU A 457 8.74 -14.78 -29.61
CA LEU A 457 9.73 -14.12 -30.46
C LEU A 457 9.57 -14.48 -31.94
N ARG A 458 9.15 -15.71 -32.25
CA ARG A 458 8.84 -16.14 -33.62
C ARG A 458 7.63 -15.38 -34.19
N ASN A 459 6.57 -15.24 -33.40
CA ASN A 459 5.38 -14.48 -33.79
C ASN A 459 5.72 -13.00 -34.03
N LYS A 460 6.52 -12.40 -33.14
CA LYS A 460 6.97 -11.00 -33.29
C LYS A 460 7.81 -10.76 -34.55
N ARG A 461 8.60 -11.75 -34.99
CA ARG A 461 9.41 -11.68 -36.22
C ARG A 461 8.61 -11.84 -37.51
N ARG A 462 7.47 -12.54 -37.48
CA ARG A 462 6.65 -12.83 -38.67
C ARG A 462 5.81 -11.64 -39.15
N GLY A 463 5.64 -10.60 -38.34
CA GLY A 463 4.82 -9.44 -38.71
C GLY A 463 3.32 -9.76 -38.81
N THR A 464 2.51 -8.72 -38.87
CA THR A 464 1.04 -8.72 -38.72
C THR A 464 0.25 -9.51 -39.77
N GLN A 465 0.87 -9.99 -40.85
CA GLN A 465 0.17 -10.67 -41.96
C GLN A 465 -0.33 -12.09 -41.63
N SER A 466 0.21 -12.79 -40.61
CA SER A 466 -0.30 -14.12 -40.21
C SER A 466 -1.24 -14.08 -39.00
N LEU A 467 -1.55 -12.88 -38.47
CA LEU A 467 -2.46 -12.73 -37.31
C LEU A 467 -3.93 -12.79 -37.74
N ASP A 468 -4.27 -12.39 -38.96
CA ASP A 468 -5.65 -12.43 -39.49
C ASP A 468 -6.09 -13.86 -39.87
N GLU A 469 -5.19 -14.67 -40.43
CA GLU A 469 -5.45 -16.10 -40.69
C GLU A 469 -5.59 -16.90 -39.38
N TYR A 470 -4.82 -16.54 -38.34
CA TYR A 470 -4.92 -17.19 -37.03
C TYR A 470 -6.16 -16.74 -36.26
N LYS A 471 -6.54 -15.44 -36.33
CA LYS A 471 -7.81 -14.93 -35.79
C LYS A 471 -9.02 -15.68 -36.32
N ASN A 472 -9.12 -15.87 -37.63
CA ASN A 472 -10.23 -16.59 -38.27
C ASN A 472 -10.31 -18.07 -37.84
N THR A 473 -9.18 -18.66 -37.45
CA THR A 473 -9.12 -20.07 -36.99
C THR A 473 -9.41 -20.17 -35.48
N TYR A 474 -8.97 -19.17 -34.70
CA TYR A 474 -9.11 -19.10 -33.24
C TYR A 474 -10.52 -18.65 -32.81
N GLU A 475 -11.09 -17.62 -33.45
CA GLU A 475 -12.48 -17.17 -33.21
C GLU A 475 -13.50 -18.27 -33.54
N LYS A 476 -13.23 -19.10 -34.57
CA LYS A 476 -14.06 -20.27 -34.89
C LYS A 476 -14.04 -21.36 -33.80
N GLN A 477 -12.98 -21.42 -32.98
CA GLN A 477 -12.86 -22.41 -31.89
C GLN A 477 -13.36 -21.86 -30.55
N GLU A 478 -13.13 -20.60 -30.21
CA GLU A 478 -13.61 -19.99 -28.96
C GLU A 478 -15.11 -19.69 -28.93
N ILE A 479 -15.75 -19.38 -30.06
CA ILE A 479 -17.22 -19.17 -30.10
C ILE A 479 -17.99 -20.46 -29.73
N LEU A 480 -17.36 -21.63 -29.79
CA LEU A 480 -17.91 -22.91 -29.35
C LEU A 480 -17.73 -23.20 -27.84
N GLN A 481 -16.89 -22.44 -27.13
CA GLN A 481 -16.58 -22.62 -25.70
C GLN A 481 -16.65 -21.25 -25.01
N GLY A 482 -17.84 -20.89 -24.51
CA GLY A 482 -18.17 -19.55 -24.00
C GLY A 482 -17.05 -18.84 -23.22
N SER A 483 -16.71 -17.62 -23.63
CA SER A 483 -15.69 -16.77 -23.03
C SER A 483 -16.24 -15.94 -21.86
N PHE A 484 -15.45 -15.83 -20.78
CA PHE A 484 -15.62 -14.81 -19.73
C PHE A 484 -14.44 -13.82 -19.87
N GLY A 485 -14.68 -12.66 -20.51
CA GLY A 485 -13.64 -11.68 -20.86
C GLY A 485 -12.77 -12.06 -22.08
N ASP A 486 -11.64 -11.37 -22.26
CA ASP A 486 -10.68 -11.48 -23.38
C ASP A 486 -9.78 -12.76 -23.36
N VAL A 487 -10.09 -13.75 -22.51
CA VAL A 487 -9.23 -14.93 -22.27
C VAL A 487 -10.06 -16.22 -22.30
N SER A 488 -9.64 -17.21 -23.08
CA SER A 488 -10.25 -18.56 -23.17
C SER A 488 -10.47 -19.20 -21.79
N PHE A 489 -11.61 -19.86 -21.60
CA PHE A 489 -11.95 -20.65 -20.40
C PHE A 489 -10.86 -21.67 -20.04
N ASP A 490 -10.25 -22.32 -21.03
CA ASP A 490 -9.16 -23.29 -20.83
C ASP A 490 -7.94 -22.70 -20.12
N ALA A 491 -7.60 -21.43 -20.37
CA ALA A 491 -6.47 -20.78 -19.70
C ALA A 491 -6.78 -20.42 -18.23
N ILE A 492 -8.05 -20.19 -17.91
CA ILE A 492 -8.52 -19.98 -16.54
C ILE A 492 -8.61 -21.33 -15.83
N GLN A 493 -9.08 -22.38 -16.51
CA GLN A 493 -9.14 -23.75 -16.01
C GLN A 493 -7.75 -24.31 -15.74
N ASP A 494 -6.77 -24.12 -16.64
CA ASP A 494 -5.36 -24.48 -16.41
C ASP A 494 -4.79 -23.78 -15.15
N MET A 495 -5.23 -22.55 -14.86
CA MET A 495 -4.83 -21.80 -13.68
C MET A 495 -5.48 -22.36 -12.40
N ILE A 496 -6.76 -22.74 -12.47
CA ILE A 496 -7.52 -23.36 -11.38
C ILE A 496 -6.96 -24.77 -11.09
N ASP A 497 -6.75 -25.57 -12.13
CA ASP A 497 -6.22 -26.94 -12.05
C ASP A 497 -4.78 -26.92 -11.52
N GLY A 498 -3.96 -25.94 -11.93
CA GLY A 498 -2.63 -25.71 -11.36
C GLY A 498 -2.68 -25.40 -9.85
N LEU A 499 -3.69 -24.65 -9.40
CA LEU A 499 -3.90 -24.35 -7.98
C LEU A 499 -4.43 -25.58 -7.20
N GLU A 500 -5.27 -26.42 -7.80
CA GLU A 500 -5.76 -27.66 -7.20
C GLU A 500 -4.69 -28.74 -7.10
N MET A 501 -3.91 -28.95 -8.17
CA MET A 501 -2.73 -29.83 -8.14
C MET A 501 -1.73 -29.40 -7.05
N TYR A 502 -1.56 -28.11 -6.82
CA TYR A 502 -0.71 -27.60 -5.73
C TYR A 502 -1.28 -27.93 -4.33
N LYS A 503 -2.61 -27.90 -4.15
CA LYS A 503 -3.29 -28.32 -2.91
C LYS A 503 -3.14 -29.82 -2.67
N GLU A 504 -3.32 -30.65 -3.70
CA GLU A 504 -3.14 -32.11 -3.59
C GLU A 504 -1.69 -32.47 -3.26
N THR A 505 -0.73 -31.88 -3.96
CA THR A 505 0.71 -32.12 -3.73
C THR A 505 1.12 -31.75 -2.28
N LYS A 506 0.47 -30.73 -1.68
CA LYS A 506 0.66 -30.39 -0.26
C LYS A 506 0.03 -31.42 0.69
N LYS A 507 -1.16 -31.94 0.40
CA LYS A 507 -1.79 -33.02 1.17
C LYS A 507 -0.92 -34.28 1.14
N THR A 508 -0.38 -34.67 -0.03
CA THR A 508 0.50 -35.84 -0.16
C THR A 508 1.84 -35.64 0.56
N LYS A 509 2.40 -34.42 0.53
CA LYS A 509 3.63 -34.08 1.27
C LYS A 509 3.41 -34.03 2.79
N GLN A 510 2.25 -33.58 3.27
CA GLN A 510 1.90 -33.65 4.69
C GLN A 510 1.70 -35.10 5.13
N ALA A 511 0.95 -35.92 4.38
CA ALA A 511 0.73 -37.34 4.70
C ALA A 511 2.05 -38.13 4.77
N LYS A 512 2.99 -37.88 3.84
CA LYS A 512 4.34 -38.50 3.87
C LYS A 512 5.21 -38.03 5.04
N LYS A 513 4.99 -36.80 5.54
CA LYS A 513 5.72 -36.26 6.70
C LYS A 513 5.17 -36.83 8.02
N THR A 514 3.86 -37.07 8.10
CA THR A 514 3.24 -37.73 9.26
C THR A 514 3.59 -39.21 9.33
N ALA A 515 3.72 -39.90 8.18
CA ALA A 515 4.17 -41.29 8.13
C ALA A 515 5.64 -41.46 8.59
N LYS A 516 6.55 -40.56 8.15
CA LYS A 516 7.97 -40.63 8.54
C LYS A 516 8.24 -40.35 10.03
N VAL A 517 7.38 -39.59 10.71
CA VAL A 517 7.53 -39.28 12.14
C VAL A 517 7.07 -40.45 13.04
N ASN A 518 6.24 -41.35 12.50
CA ASN A 518 5.79 -42.53 13.25
C ASN A 518 6.76 -43.72 13.15
N ASP A 519 7.58 -43.80 12.09
CA ASP A 519 8.56 -44.90 11.94
C ASP A 519 9.87 -44.67 12.73
N GLU A 520 10.18 -43.44 13.16
CA GLU A 520 11.43 -43.12 13.90
C GLU A 520 11.28 -43.14 15.44
N LYS A 521 10.15 -43.64 15.99
CA LYS A 521 9.89 -43.63 17.45
C LYS A 521 9.86 -44.99 18.15
N THR A 522 10.35 -46.03 17.52
CA THR A 522 10.54 -47.34 18.17
C THR A 522 11.91 -47.88 17.82
N GLU A 523 12.92 -47.54 18.64
CA GLU A 523 13.94 -48.48 19.12
C GLU A 523 14.96 -47.79 20.06
N THR A 524 15.06 -48.37 21.27
CA THR A 524 16.21 -48.41 22.20
C THR A 524 16.60 -47.20 23.07
N GLU A 525 16.09 -47.23 24.32
CA GLU A 525 16.83 -46.87 25.54
C GLU A 525 17.72 -48.04 26.00
N LEU A 526 18.96 -47.79 26.43
CA LEU A 526 19.60 -48.35 27.65
C LEU A 526 21.09 -47.95 27.77
N GLY A 527 21.40 -47.14 28.80
CA GLY A 527 22.47 -47.41 29.76
C GLY A 527 23.91 -46.89 29.54
N SER A 528 24.35 -46.11 30.53
CA SER A 528 25.69 -46.04 31.16
C SER A 528 26.65 -44.86 30.85
N GLU A 529 26.98 -44.13 31.92
CA GLU A 529 28.17 -43.28 32.17
C GLU A 529 29.18 -44.08 33.03
N PRO A 530 30.41 -43.61 33.37
CA PRO A 530 31.16 -42.41 32.90
C PRO A 530 32.66 -42.69 32.56
N ALA A 531 33.39 -41.70 31.99
CA ALA A 531 34.84 -41.53 32.20
C ALA A 531 35.36 -40.15 31.80
N VAL A 532 36.25 -39.62 32.64
CA VAL A 532 36.95 -38.32 32.62
C VAL A 532 38.25 -38.40 31.80
N SER A 533 38.62 -37.36 31.03
CA SER A 533 40.02 -36.88 30.90
C SER A 533 40.20 -35.61 30.02
N ASN A 534 40.85 -34.60 30.64
CA ASN A 534 41.89 -33.66 30.17
C ASN A 534 41.83 -32.93 28.79
N VAL A 535 41.55 -31.61 28.82
CA VAL A 535 42.43 -30.41 28.55
C VAL A 535 43.58 -30.60 27.52
N PRO A 536 43.88 -29.68 26.56
CA PRO A 536 44.06 -28.23 26.80
C PRO A 536 43.52 -27.21 25.78
N GLU A 537 43.45 -25.98 26.33
CA GLU A 537 43.39 -24.66 25.72
C GLU A 537 44.48 -24.42 24.67
N GLU A 538 44.14 -23.67 23.62
CA GLU A 538 45.13 -22.85 22.92
C GLU A 538 44.51 -21.52 22.46
N GLU A 539 44.99 -20.45 23.09
CA GLU A 539 44.80 -19.06 22.69
C GLU A 539 45.49 -18.82 21.34
N THR A 540 44.80 -18.18 20.39
CA THR A 540 45.48 -17.31 19.42
C THR A 540 44.71 -16.02 19.19
N LYS A 541 45.32 -14.94 19.69
CA LYS A 541 44.99 -13.54 19.46
C LYS A 541 45.09 -13.21 17.96
N SER A 542 44.11 -12.51 17.42
CA SER A 542 44.35 -11.60 16.30
C SER A 542 43.55 -10.31 16.50
N GLU A 543 44.28 -9.28 16.90
CA GLU A 543 43.83 -7.90 16.95
C GLU A 543 43.69 -7.37 15.52
N ILE A 544 42.50 -6.86 15.16
CA ILE A 544 42.36 -5.95 14.03
C ILE A 544 41.75 -4.65 14.55
N ASN A 545 42.64 -3.69 14.71
CA ASN A 545 42.43 -2.35 15.21
C ASN A 545 41.97 -1.44 14.05
N TYR A 546 40.76 -0.89 14.10
CA TYR A 546 40.33 0.18 13.18
C TYR A 546 40.28 1.51 13.94
N PRO A 547 41.12 2.51 13.60
CA PRO A 547 41.11 3.80 14.26
C PRO A 547 39.90 4.64 13.83
N LEU A 548 39.00 4.87 14.78
CA LEU A 548 38.00 5.95 14.77
C LEU A 548 38.71 7.30 14.94
N ARG A 549 39.10 7.94 13.84
CA ARG A 549 39.36 9.40 13.78
C ARG A 549 39.41 9.81 12.30
N GLU A 550 38.78 10.94 12.00
CA GLU A 550 38.67 11.61 10.68
C GLU A 550 37.44 11.29 9.81
N MET A 551 36.26 11.65 10.29
CA MET A 551 35.20 12.19 9.41
C MET A 551 34.45 13.31 10.14
N THR A 552 35.15 14.40 10.43
CA THR A 552 34.54 15.70 10.75
C THR A 552 34.96 16.70 9.69
N ARG A 553 34.03 17.04 8.78
CA ARG A 553 33.86 18.32 8.05
C ARG A 553 33.25 18.07 6.67
N PHE A 554 31.92 18.15 6.58
CA PHE A 554 31.25 18.54 5.34
C PHE A 554 30.24 19.64 5.69
N LYS A 555 30.64 20.90 5.43
CA LYS A 555 29.76 22.07 5.51
C LYS A 555 29.07 22.24 4.14
N PRO A 556 27.73 22.31 4.04
CA PRO A 556 27.08 22.68 2.79
C PRO A 556 27.21 24.19 2.55
N LYS A 557 27.80 24.58 1.41
CA LYS A 557 27.78 25.96 0.91
C LYS A 557 26.47 26.20 0.16
N HIS A 558 25.48 26.84 0.80
CA HIS A 558 24.40 27.53 0.09
C HIS A 558 24.85 28.96 -0.22
N ARG A 559 24.82 29.35 -1.50
CA ARG A 559 24.74 30.75 -1.94
C ARG A 559 23.31 30.98 -2.45
N PRO A 560 22.61 32.05 -2.02
CA PRO A 560 21.40 32.49 -2.67
C PRO A 560 21.76 33.33 -3.89
N MET A 561 21.15 33.08 -5.03
CA MET A 561 21.04 34.07 -6.10
C MET A 561 19.56 34.30 -6.37
N PHE A 562 19.06 35.42 -5.85
CA PHE A 562 17.94 36.14 -6.45
C PHE A 562 18.53 37.10 -7.48
N ARG A 563 18.01 37.04 -8.71
CA ARG A 563 17.56 38.19 -9.48
C ARG A 563 16.40 37.75 -10.35
#